data_AF-A0A8T9BUI0-F1
#
_entry.id   AF-A0A8T9BUI0-F1
#
_cell.length_a   1.000
_cell.length_b   1.000
_cell.length_c   1.000
_cell.angle_alpha   90.00
_cell.angle_beta   90.00
_cell.angle_gamma   90.00
#
_symmetry.space_group_name_H-M   'P 1'
#
loop_
_entity.id
_entity.type
_entity.pdbx_description
1 polymer ?
#
loop_
_entity_poly.entity_id
_entity_poly.type
_entity_poly.pdbx_seq_one_letter_code
_entity_poly.pdbx_strand_id
1 'polypeptide(L)' 'TPGGRHADNATENKLICFADGSYIELIAFLSSPPPSNHWWGLKPYGIIDFAFTTTNASAFTNYETVSQRLKDIKWEDGE' A
#
# COMPACT_ATOMS: atom_id res chain seq x y z
N THR A 1 1.58 -17.09 4.72
CA THR A 1 3.06 -16.95 4.83
C THR A 1 3.39 -16.14 6.07
N PRO A 2 4.57 -16.26 6.72
CA PRO A 2 4.84 -15.42 7.88
C PRO A 2 5.04 -13.98 7.41
N GLY A 3 4.27 -13.04 7.96
CA GLY A 3 4.64 -11.63 7.92
C GLY A 3 5.77 -11.33 8.90
N GLY A 4 5.89 -10.08 9.34
CA GLY A 4 6.94 -9.63 10.24
C GLY A 4 6.64 -8.25 10.84
N ARG A 5 7.63 -7.69 11.54
CA ARG A 5 7.58 -6.33 12.07
C ARG A 5 8.33 -5.40 11.13
N HIS A 6 7.76 -4.22 10.90
CA HIS A 6 8.41 -3.18 10.12
C HIS A 6 9.61 -2.59 10.86
N ALA A 7 10.55 -2.03 10.10
CA ALA A 7 11.85 -1.59 10.62
C ALA A 7 11.76 -0.48 11.68
N ASP A 8 10.69 0.31 11.64
CA ASP A 8 10.37 1.34 12.63
C ASP A 8 9.76 0.79 13.93
N ASN A 9 9.47 -0.53 13.97
CA ASN A 9 8.81 -1.23 15.05
C ASN A 9 7.49 -0.56 15.48
N ALA A 10 6.79 0.09 14.55
CA ALA A 10 5.47 0.70 14.78
C ALA A 10 4.33 -0.25 14.40
N THR A 11 4.56 -1.12 13.41
CA THR A 11 3.55 -1.98 12.81
C THR A 11 4.07 -3.39 12.55
N GLU A 12 3.16 -4.35 12.48
CA GLU A 12 3.40 -5.70 12.01
C GLU A 12 2.42 -6.09 10.91
N ASN A 13 2.78 -7.10 10.12
CA ASN A 13 1.97 -7.54 8.99
C ASN A 13 1.71 -9.05 8.94
N LYS A 14 0.75 -9.42 8.10
CA LYS A 14 0.53 -10.76 7.54
C LYS A 14 0.26 -10.65 6.06
N LEU A 15 0.76 -11.62 5.28
CA LEU A 15 0.63 -11.63 3.84
C LEU A 15 -0.31 -12.74 3.38
N ILE A 16 -1.23 -12.39 2.48
CA ILE A 16 -2.01 -13.32 1.66
C ILE A 16 -1.40 -13.28 0.26
N CYS A 17 -0.57 -14.28 -0.07
CA CYS A 17 0.15 -14.33 -1.34
C CYS A 17 -0.67 -15.04 -2.42
N PHE A 18 -0.66 -14.48 -3.63
CA PHE A 18 -1.28 -15.07 -4.81
C PHE A 18 -0.23 -15.77 -5.69
N ALA A 19 -0.69 -16.65 -6.58
CA ALA A 19 0.19 -17.44 -7.45
C ALA A 19 0.96 -16.60 -8.48
N ASP A 20 0.46 -15.41 -8.81
CA ASP A 20 1.10 -14.46 -9.72
C ASP A 20 2.21 -13.61 -9.06
N GLY A 21 2.47 -13.83 -7.77
CA GLY A 21 3.47 -13.10 -6.98
C GLY A 21 2.93 -11.81 -6.35
N SER A 22 1.70 -11.40 -6.63
CA SER A 22 1.05 -10.31 -5.90
C SER A 22 0.61 -10.77 -4.51
N TYR A 23 0.29 -9.82 -3.63
CA TYR A 23 -0.18 -10.12 -2.28
C TYR A 23 -1.10 -9.03 -1.72
N ILE A 24 -1.94 -9.42 -0.77
CA ILE A 24 -2.58 -8.48 0.16
C ILE A 24 -1.76 -8.47 1.45
N GLU A 25 -1.39 -7.26 1.90
CA GLU A 25 -0.79 -7.03 3.20
C GLU A 25 -1.87 -6.62 4.20
N LEU A 26 -2.06 -7.44 5.23
CA LEU A 26 -2.79 -7.06 6.42
C LEU A 26 -1.80 -6.45 7.40
N ILE A 27 -1.99 -5.17 7.75
CA ILE A 27 -1.11 -4.42 8.64
C ILE A 27 -1.85 -3.96 9.89
N ALA A 28 -1.17 -3.99 11.03
CA ALA A 28 -1.67 -3.48 12.30
C ALA A 28 -0.59 -2.73 13.07
N PHE A 29 -0.99 -1.72 13.84
CA PHE A 29 -0.11 -1.06 14.80
C PHE A 29 0.18 -1.97 16.00
N LEU A 30 1.40 -1.92 16.50
CA LEU A 30 1.79 -2.62 17.72
C LEU A 30 1.23 -1.93 18.98
N SER A 31 0.98 -0.62 18.91
CA SER A 31 0.40 0.16 20.01
C SER A 31 -1.10 0.36 19.84
N SER A 32 -1.80 0.43 20.97
CA SER A 32 -3.20 0.86 21.03
C SER A 32 -3.31 2.00 22.05
N PRO A 33 -3.73 3.23 21.65
CA PRO A 33 -4.12 3.60 20.29
C PRO A 33 -2.92 3.69 19.30
N PRO A 34 -3.18 3.74 17.99
CA PRO A 34 -2.16 4.03 16.98
C PRO A 34 -1.42 5.35 17.25
N PRO A 35 -0.12 5.48 16.90
CA PRO A 35 0.63 6.71 17.09
C PRO A 35 0.12 7.81 16.16
N SER A 36 -0.35 8.93 16.71
CA SER A 36 -0.91 10.04 15.92
C SER A 36 0.09 10.74 15.00
N ASN A 37 1.40 10.61 15.29
CA ASN A 37 2.49 11.13 14.47
C ASN A 37 2.89 10.20 13.31
N HIS A 38 2.34 8.98 13.25
CA HIS A 38 2.55 8.07 12.12
C HIS A 38 1.61 8.47 10.98
N TRP A 39 2.12 8.52 9.75
CA TRP A 39 1.36 8.80 8.51
C TRP A 39 0.07 7.98 8.30
N TRP A 40 -0.06 6.80 8.93
CA TRP A 40 -1.30 5.99 8.93
C TRP A 40 -2.08 6.03 10.25
N GLY A 41 -1.57 6.68 11.30
CA GLY A 41 -2.13 6.61 12.65
C GLY A 41 -3.51 7.23 12.80
N LEU A 42 -3.88 8.14 11.89
CA LEU A 42 -5.18 8.79 11.84
C LEU A 42 -6.09 8.25 10.72
N LYS A 43 -5.64 7.27 9.94
CA LYS A 43 -6.46 6.68 8.88
C LYS A 43 -7.49 5.72 9.47
N PRO A 44 -8.72 5.64 8.90
CA PRO A 44 -9.70 4.65 9.32
C PRO A 44 -9.23 3.23 8.96
N TYR A 45 -9.83 2.23 9.60
CA TYR A 45 -9.65 0.83 9.21
C TYR A 45 -10.14 0.61 7.77
N GLY A 46 -9.40 -0.17 6.99
CA GLY A 46 -9.75 -0.50 5.62
C GLY A 46 -8.52 -0.53 4.70
N ILE A 47 -8.74 -0.28 3.41
CA ILE A 47 -7.68 -0.16 2.42
C ILE A 47 -6.93 1.15 2.66
N ILE A 48 -5.63 1.05 2.90
CA ILE A 48 -4.77 2.19 3.25
C ILE A 48 -4.03 2.74 2.03
N ASP A 49 -3.49 1.86 1.19
CA ASP A 49 -2.66 2.20 0.02
C ASP A 49 -2.51 1.00 -0.95
N PHE A 50 -1.89 1.23 -2.11
CA PHE A 50 -1.48 0.23 -3.09
C PHE A 50 0.00 0.42 -3.47
N ALA A 51 0.72 -0.68 -3.68
CA ALA A 51 2.10 -0.66 -4.13
C ALA A 51 2.26 -1.39 -5.46
N PHE A 52 2.98 -0.77 -6.40
CA PHE A 52 3.33 -1.38 -7.68
C PHE A 52 4.83 -1.66 -7.73
N THR A 53 5.19 -2.93 -7.87
CA THR A 53 6.58 -3.32 -8.10
C THR A 53 6.87 -3.31 -9.60
N THR A 54 7.96 -2.64 -10.01
CA THR A 54 8.45 -2.65 -11.39
C THR A 54 9.96 -2.80 -11.40
N THR A 55 10.47 -3.54 -12.39
CA THR A 55 11.91 -3.68 -12.65
C THR A 55 12.41 -2.74 -13.74
N ASN A 56 11.51 -2.07 -14.45
CA ASN A 56 11.81 -1.39 -15.72
C ASN A 56 11.91 0.13 -15.57
N ALA A 57 11.63 0.68 -14.40
CA ALA A 57 11.60 2.11 -14.16
C ALA A 57 11.88 2.43 -12.69
N SER A 58 12.34 3.67 -12.41
CA SER A 58 12.43 4.18 -11.05
C SER A 58 11.03 4.33 -10.43
N ALA A 59 10.94 4.37 -9.10
CA ALA A 59 9.68 4.63 -8.40
C ALA A 59 9.02 5.95 -8.87
N PHE A 60 9.82 7.00 -9.05
CA PHE A 60 9.35 8.29 -9.56
C PHE A 60 8.77 8.18 -10.96
N THR A 61 9.49 7.54 -11.89
CA THR A 61 9.03 7.35 -13.27
C THR A 61 7.76 6.49 -13.32
N ASN A 62 7.67 5.45 -12.51
CA ASN A 62 6.49 4.60 -12.44
C ASN A 62 5.28 5.39 -11.93
N TYR A 63 5.45 6.16 -10.86
CA TYR A 63 4.42 7.04 -10.31
C TYR A 63 3.90 8.04 -11.35
N GLU A 64 4.79 8.77 -12.04
CA GLU A 64 4.39 9.74 -13.07
C GLU A 64 3.63 9.05 -14.22
N THR A 65 4.10 7.88 -14.65
CA THR A 65 3.46 7.13 -15.74
C THR A 65 2.06 6.66 -15.37
N VAL A 66 1.89 6.05 -14.18
CA VAL A 66 0.57 5.61 -13.70
C VAL A 66 -0.35 6.81 -13.50
N SER A 67 0.16 7.90 -12.90
CA SER A 67 -0.62 9.12 -12.67
C SER A 67 -1.10 9.74 -13.98
N GLN A 68 -0.24 9.80 -15.00
CA GLN A 68 -0.63 10.31 -16.30
C GLN A 68 -1.68 9.42 -16.97
N ARG A 69 -1.46 8.09 -16.96
CA ARG A 69 -2.44 7.13 -17.50
C ARG A 69 -3.80 7.28 -16.83
N LEU A 70 -3.86 7.41 -15.50
CA LEU A 70 -5.11 7.59 -14.76
C LEU A 70 -5.84 8.89 -15.12
N LYS A 71 -5.11 9.99 -15.38
CA LYS A 71 -5.69 11.25 -15.86
C LYS A 71 -6.29 11.12 -17.27
N ASP A 72 -5.69 10.29 -18.11
CA ASP A 72 -6.10 10.11 -19.49
C ASP A 72 -7.24 9.10 -19.66
N ILE A 73 -7.59 8.34 -18.59
CA ILE A 73 -8.73 7.42 -18.60
C ILE A 73 -10.03 8.23 -18.74
N LYS A 74 -10.79 7.91 -19.79
CA LYS A 74 -12.20 8.28 -19.92
C LYS A 74 -13.02 7.16 -19.31
N TRP A 75 -13.52 7.38 -18.09
CA TRP A 75 -14.43 6.46 -17.43
C TRP A 75 -15.75 6.45 -18.19
N GLU A 76 -16.24 5.27 -18.58
CA GLU A 76 -17.51 5.16 -19.32
C GLU A 76 -18.71 5.56 -18.45
N ASP A 77 -18.61 5.39 -17.12
CA ASP A 77 -19.60 5.82 -16.14
C ASP A 77 -18.86 6.39 -14.92
N GLY A 78 -18.65 7.70 -14.89
CA GLY A 78 -17.93 8.37 -13.81
C GLY A 78 -18.72 8.41 -12.51
N GLU A 79 -18.16 7.80 -11.47
CA GLU A 79 -18.22 8.30 -10.09
C GLU A 79 -16.81 8.40 -9.52
#